data_AF-A0A968P863-F1
#
_entry.id   AF-A0A968P863-F1
#
_cell.length_a   1.000
_cell.length_b   1.000
_cell.length_c   1.000
_cell.angle_alpha   90.00
_cell.angle_beta   90.00
_cell.angle_gamma   90.00
#
_symmetry.space_group_name_H-M   'P 1'
#
loop_
_entity.id
_entity.type
_entity.pdbx_description
1 polymer ?
#
loop_
_entity_poly.entity_id
_entity_poly.type
_entity_poly.pdbx_seq_one_letter_code
_entity_poly.pdbx_strand_id
1 'polypeptide(L)'
;MPSALLVGVQRNPKVNELILGIPGDAVQFISKAKSSPRDILKALAAGKVIVMVADHYSSEQKVFVPFLGRPAFTLPLPGSLVARHRLPLFAMTGHRSPTAGTDSRSHPSSCRSSTT
;
A
#
# COMPACT_ATOMS: atom_id res chain seq x y z
N MET A 1 -3.56 14.52 6.71
CA MET A 1 -2.85 13.59 7.62
C MET A 1 -1.45 13.36 7.07
N PRO A 2 -0.40 13.39 7.91
CA PRO A 2 0.96 13.08 7.45
C PRO A 2 1.00 11.62 6.97
N SER A 3 1.58 11.39 5.79
CA SER A 3 1.57 10.08 5.14
C SER A 3 2.97 9.62 4.76
N ALA A 4 3.13 8.30 4.69
CA ALA A 4 4.31 7.67 4.13
C ALA A 4 3.91 6.76 2.97
N LEU A 5 4.55 6.94 1.81
CA LEU A 5 4.30 6.16 0.60
C LEU A 5 5.31 5.03 0.48
N LEU A 6 4.83 3.78 0.40
CA LEU A 6 5.67 2.64 0.07
C LEU A 6 5.85 2.57 -1.45
N VAL A 7 7.03 2.98 -1.94
CA VAL A 7 7.32 3.11 -3.38
C VAL A 7 8.47 2.18 -3.79
N GLY A 8 8.32 1.55 -4.95
CA GLY A 8 9.42 0.80 -5.58
C GLY A 8 10.30 1.73 -6.40
N VAL A 9 11.62 1.52 -6.35
CA VAL A 9 12.58 2.27 -7.19
C VAL A 9 12.35 1.92 -8.66
N GLN A 10 12.20 2.95 -9.50
CA GLN A 10 12.05 2.74 -10.93
C GLN A 10 13.41 2.53 -11.60
N ARG A 11 13.46 1.66 -12.61
CA ARG A 11 14.71 1.36 -13.35
C ARG A 11 15.23 2.55 -14.13
N ASN A 12 14.34 3.40 -14.65
CA ASN A 12 14.73 4.62 -15.36
C ASN A 12 14.89 5.77 -14.35
N PRO A 13 16.08 6.37 -14.21
CA PRO A 13 16.33 7.41 -13.21
C PRO A 13 15.48 8.66 -13.44
N LYS A 14 15.25 9.08 -14.69
CA LYS A 14 14.41 10.25 -15.01
C LYS A 14 12.96 10.04 -14.60
N VAL A 15 12.45 8.81 -14.77
CA VAL A 15 11.09 8.44 -14.33
C VAL A 15 11.02 8.36 -12.81
N ASN A 16 12.06 7.82 -12.18
CA ASN A 16 12.15 7.77 -10.72
C ASN A 16 12.11 9.17 -10.10
N GLU A 17 12.93 10.09 -10.62
CA GLU A 17 12.97 11.50 -10.20
C GLU A 17 11.63 12.19 -10.43
N LEU A 18 11.00 12.01 -11.59
CA LEU A 18 9.69 12.59 -11.88
C LEU A 18 8.63 12.10 -10.87
N ILE A 19 8.56 10.79 -10.61
CA ILE A 19 7.58 10.22 -9.69
C ILE A 19 7.82 10.69 -8.25
N LEU A 20 9.08 10.75 -7.80
CA LEU A 20 9.41 11.24 -6.46
C LEU A 20 9.21 12.76 -6.32
N GLY A 21 9.31 13.50 -7.43
CA GLY A 21 9.08 14.95 -7.46
C GLY A 21 7.61 15.37 -7.39
N ILE A 22 6.66 14.51 -7.81
CA ILE A 22 5.22 14.85 -7.80
C ILE A 22 4.70 15.15 -6.38
N PRO A 23 4.94 14.28 -5.37
CA PRO A 23 4.50 14.57 -4.01
C PRO A 23 5.44 15.50 -3.25
N GLY A 24 6.72 15.56 -3.65
CA GLY A 24 7.77 16.31 -2.93
C GLY A 24 7.81 15.98 -1.44
N ASP A 25 7.95 17.02 -0.60
CA ASP A 25 8.03 16.89 0.86
C ASP A 25 6.67 16.66 1.54
N ALA A 26 5.56 16.60 0.78
CA ALA A 26 4.24 16.37 1.35
C ALA A 26 4.08 14.94 1.94
N VAL A 27 4.96 14.03 1.56
CA VAL A 27 4.94 12.62 1.98
C VAL A 27 6.34 12.13 2.33
N GLN A 28 6.43 11.18 3.26
CA GLN A 28 7.66 10.43 3.47
C GLN A 28 7.73 9.25 2.51
N PHE A 29 8.81 9.11 1.74
CA PHE A 29 9.01 7.90 0.94
C PHE A 29 9.63 6.77 1.76
N ILE A 30 9.07 5.57 1.63
CA ILE A 30 9.63 4.32 2.15
C ILE A 30 9.93 3.43 0.95
N SER A 31 11.20 3.06 0.77
CA SER A 31 11.62 2.13 -0.29
C SER A 31 11.16 0.71 0.04
N LYS A 32 10.70 -0.07 -0.95
CA LYS A 32 10.29 -1.49 -0.85
C LYS A 32 11.45 -2.49 -0.53
N ALA A 33 12.60 -2.04 -0.05
CA ALA A 33 13.77 -2.87 0.26
C ALA A 33 13.63 -3.69 1.56
N LYS A 34 14.58 -4.57 1.90
CA LYS A 34 14.53 -5.40 3.13
C LYS A 34 14.40 -4.61 4.45
N SER A 35 14.78 -3.34 4.47
CA SER A 35 14.60 -2.45 5.63
C SER A 35 13.16 -1.93 5.82
N SER A 36 12.28 -2.09 4.81
CA SER A 36 10.91 -1.54 4.79
C SER A 36 10.10 -1.80 6.06
N PRO A 37 10.09 -3.01 6.67
CA PRO A 37 9.19 -3.28 7.79
C PRO A 37 9.48 -2.40 9.01
N ARG A 38 10.76 -2.14 9.31
CA ARG A 38 11.14 -1.27 10.43
C ARG A 38 10.76 0.18 10.16
N ASP A 39 10.98 0.65 8.93
CA ASP A 39 10.67 2.02 8.55
C ASP A 39 9.17 2.29 8.51
N ILE A 40 8.38 1.29 8.10
CA ILE A 40 6.90 1.30 8.20
C ILE A 40 6.47 1.44 9.66
N LEU A 41 7.01 0.62 10.56
CA LEU A 41 6.65 0.68 11.98
C LEU A 41 7.05 2.02 12.63
N LYS A 42 8.22 2.56 12.27
CA LYS A 42 8.65 3.89 12.72
C LYS A 42 7.70 4.99 12.25
N ALA A 43 7.27 4.94 10.98
CA ALA A 43 6.32 5.91 10.44
C ALA A 43 4.94 5.81 11.13
N LEU A 44 4.45 4.59 11.37
CA LEU A 44 3.22 4.35 12.14
C LEU A 44 3.33 4.87 13.58
N ALA A 45 4.45 4.62 14.26
CA ALA A 45 4.70 5.12 15.61
C ALA A 45 4.74 6.66 15.67
N ALA A 46 5.15 7.31 14.58
CA ALA A 46 5.11 8.76 14.41
C ALA A 46 3.71 9.29 14.01
N GLY A 47 2.65 8.47 14.06
CA GLY A 47 1.28 8.86 13.75
C GLY A 47 1.00 9.04 12.26
N LYS A 48 1.85 8.51 11.37
CA LYS A 48 1.66 8.62 9.91
C LYS A 48 0.75 7.51 9.38
N VAL A 49 -0.02 7.84 8.35
CA VAL A 49 -0.76 6.86 7.55
C VAL A 49 0.17 6.26 6.51
N ILE A 50 0.17 4.93 6.38
CA ILE A 50 0.94 4.24 5.35
C ILE A 50 0.05 4.04 4.13
N VAL A 51 0.50 4.52 2.98
CA VAL A 51 -0.19 4.36 1.70
C VAL A 51 0.66 3.46 0.80
N MET A 52 0.03 2.41 0.28
CA MET A 52 0.68 1.45 -0.61
C MET A 52 -0.31 0.86 -1.60
N VAL A 53 0.23 0.46 -2.76
CA VAL A 53 -0.51 -0.26 -3.80
C VAL A 53 -0.40 -1.76 -3.50
N ALA A 54 -1.54 -2.38 -3.19
CA ALA A 54 -1.61 -3.77 -2.70
C ALA A 54 -1.77 -4.82 -3.82
N ASP A 55 -2.11 -4.40 -5.04
CA ASP A 55 -2.45 -5.25 -6.18
C ASP A 55 -1.27 -5.50 -7.14
N HIS A 56 -0.13 -4.82 -6.97
CA HIS A 56 1.05 -4.97 -7.83
C HIS A 56 2.18 -5.76 -7.16
N TYR A 57 2.65 -6.82 -7.84
CA TYR A 57 3.59 -7.80 -7.29
C TYR A 57 4.93 -7.87 -8.06
N SER A 58 6.04 -8.07 -7.32
CA SER A 58 7.41 -8.24 -7.84
C SER A 58 8.34 -8.93 -6.82
N SER A 59 7.93 -10.01 -6.13
CA SER A 59 8.81 -10.72 -5.17
C SER A 59 8.66 -12.25 -5.18
N GLU A 60 9.31 -12.97 -4.27
CA GLU A 60 9.26 -14.44 -4.16
C GLU A 60 8.21 -14.96 -3.15
N GLN A 61 7.82 -14.15 -2.16
CA GLN A 61 6.85 -14.54 -1.11
C GLN A 61 5.41 -14.23 -1.51
N LYS A 62 4.63 -15.28 -1.73
CA LYS A 62 3.26 -15.21 -2.27
C LYS A 62 2.24 -15.72 -1.24
N VAL A 63 1.15 -14.99 -1.07
CA VAL A 63 -0.08 -15.54 -0.47
C VAL A 63 -1.13 -15.66 -1.56
N PHE A 64 -1.81 -16.79 -1.57
CA PHE A 64 -2.87 -17.10 -2.50
C PHE A 64 -4.19 -16.58 -1.95
N VAL A 65 -4.90 -15.79 -2.76
CA VAL A 65 -6.23 -15.30 -2.42
C VAL A 65 -7.17 -15.46 -3.62
N PRO A 66 -8.46 -15.76 -3.41
CA PRO A 66 -9.45 -15.68 -4.47
C PRO A 66 -9.61 -14.22 -4.92
N PHE A 67 -9.35 -13.95 -6.20
CA PHE A 67 -9.59 -12.66 -6.83
C PHE A 67 -10.44 -12.87 -8.08
N LEU A 68 -11.65 -12.29 -8.09
CA LEU A 68 -12.65 -12.49 -9.15
C LEU A 68 -12.92 -13.98 -9.45
N GLY A 69 -13.00 -14.79 -8.39
CA GLY A 69 -13.23 -16.24 -8.50
C GLY A 69 -12.02 -17.03 -9.02
N ARG A 70 -10.87 -16.38 -9.23
CA ARG A 70 -9.64 -17.04 -9.67
C ARG A 70 -8.54 -16.94 -8.60
N PRO A 71 -7.76 -18.00 -8.42
CA PRO A 71 -6.42 -17.94 -7.83
C PRO A 71 -5.60 -16.70 -8.23
N ALA A 72 -5.23 -15.85 -7.27
CA ALA A 72 -4.32 -14.74 -7.52
C ALA A 72 -3.30 -14.56 -6.38
N PHE A 73 -2.18 -13.92 -6.72
CA PHE A 73 -1.15 -13.56 -5.77
C PHE A 73 -1.35 -12.13 -5.28
N THR A 74 -1.17 -11.91 -3.98
CA THR A 74 -1.17 -10.57 -3.38
C THR A 74 0.00 -10.42 -2.40
N LEU A 75 0.30 -9.17 -2.03
CA LEU A 75 1.32 -8.85 -1.03
C LEU A 75 0.85 -9.27 0.38
N PRO A 76 1.62 -10.06 1.14
CA PRO A 76 1.27 -10.43 2.51
C PRO A 76 1.34 -9.26 3.50
N LEU A 77 2.03 -8.17 3.12
CA LEU A 77 2.43 -7.09 4.03
C LEU A 77 1.24 -6.39 4.71
N PRO A 78 0.18 -5.92 4.02
CA PRO A 78 -0.96 -5.29 4.68
C PRO A 78 -1.64 -6.21 5.69
N GLY A 79 -1.94 -7.46 5.28
CA GLY A 79 -2.57 -8.45 6.16
C GLY A 79 -1.71 -8.79 7.37
N SER A 80 -0.39 -8.93 7.18
CA SER A 80 0.55 -9.21 8.27
C SER A 80 0.62 -8.07 9.28
N LEU A 81 0.56 -6.82 8.83
CA LEU A 81 0.56 -5.64 9.69
C LEU A 81 -0.72 -5.56 10.54
N VAL A 82 -1.88 -5.80 9.93
CA VAL A 82 -3.16 -5.85 10.65
C VAL A 82 -3.16 -6.98 11.69
N ALA A 83 -2.76 -8.19 11.30
CA ALA A 83 -2.77 -9.35 12.19
C ALA A 83 -1.84 -9.18 13.40
N ARG A 84 -0.65 -8.61 13.19
CA ARG A 84 0.36 -8.47 14.26
C ARG A 84 0.17 -7.23 15.14
N HIS A 85 -0.30 -6.12 14.55
CA HIS A 85 -0.31 -4.82 15.22
C HIS A 85 -1.71 -4.23 15.40
N ARG A 86 -2.77 -4.95 15.00
CA ARG A 86 -4.18 -4.54 15.10
C ARG A 86 -4.44 -3.16 14.49
N LEU A 87 -3.76 -2.87 13.39
CA LEU A 87 -3.89 -1.59 12.70
C LEU A 87 -5.20 -1.55 11.91
N PRO A 88 -5.88 -0.39 11.85
CA PRO A 88 -6.99 -0.21 10.93
C PRO A 88 -6.46 -0.26 9.48
N LEU A 89 -7.16 -1.00 8.63
CA LEU A 89 -6.85 -1.11 7.21
C LEU A 89 -8.04 -0.63 6.37
N PHE A 90 -7.77 0.32 5.48
CA PHE A 90 -8.74 0.91 4.57
C PHE A 90 -8.39 0.52 3.14
N ALA A 91 -9.33 -0.11 2.44
CA ALA A 91 -9.22 -0.32 1.01
C ALA A 91 -9.71 0.95 0.30
N MET A 92 -8.90 1.49 -0.60
CA MET A 92 -9.22 2.71 -1.35
C MET A 92 -9.14 2.46 -2.84
N THR A 93 -10.09 3.01 -3.58
CA THR A 93 -10.10 3.02 -5.05
C THR A 93 -10.40 4.43 -5.53
N GLY A 94 -9.74 4.84 -6.60
CA GLY A 94 -10.00 6.10 -7.30
C GLY A 94 -10.68 5.80 -8.62
N HIS A 95 -11.83 6.43 -8.86
CA HIS A 95 -12.52 6.35 -10.14
C HIS A 95 -12.62 7.74 -10.76
N ARG A 96 -12.45 7.79 -12.09
CA ARG A 96 -12.69 9.03 -12.82
C ARG A 96 -14.18 9.32 -12.79
N SER A 97 -14.56 10.51 -12.33
CA SER A 97 -15.94 10.97 -12.38
C SER A 97 -16.31 11.39 -13.81
N PRO A 98 -17.54 11.11 -14.29
CA PRO A 98 -18.02 11.55 -15.61
C PRO A 98 -18.03 13.08 -15.77
N THR A 99 -18.23 13.81 -14.67
CA THR A 99 -18.04 15.25 -14.56
C THR A 99 -16.63 15.52 -14.07
N ALA A 100 -15.89 16.40 -14.74
CA ALA A 100 -14.45 16.60 -14.58
C ALA A 100 -13.97 16.56 -13.10
N GLY A 101 -13.50 15.38 -12.66
CA GLY A 101 -13.06 15.14 -11.28
C GLY A 101 -12.72 13.67 -11.01
N THR A 102 -12.14 13.40 -9.84
CA THR A 102 -11.85 12.05 -9.33
C THR A 102 -12.70 11.80 -8.09
N ASP A 103 -13.49 10.73 -8.08
CA ASP A 103 -14.19 10.24 -6.88
C ASP A 103 -13.31 9.18 -6.20
N SER A 104 -13.06 9.34 -4.91
CA SER A 104 -12.26 8.41 -4.11
C SER A 104 -13.14 7.79 -3.03
N ARG A 105 -13.28 6.46 -3.05
CA ARG A 105 -14.04 5.72 -2.03
C ARG A 105 -13.11 4.93 -1.15
N SER A 106 -13.37 4.99 0.16
CA SER A 106 -12.69 4.15 1.15
C SER A 106 -13.70 3.19 1.77
N HIS A 107 -13.29 1.94 1.96
CA HIS A 107 -14.07 0.94 2.67
C HIS A 107 -13.24 0.36 3.81
N PRO A 108 -13.77 0.31 5.04
CA PRO A 108 -13.09 -0.37 6.12
C PRO A 108 -12.99 -1.85 5.76
N SER A 109 -11.78 -2.40 5.83
CA SER A 109 -11.60 -3.84 5.60
C SER A 109 -11.95 -4.61 6.87
N SER A 110 -12.86 -5.58 6.76
CA SER A 110 -13.12 -6.53 7.85
C SER A 110 -12.27 -7.78 7.60
N CYS A 111 -11.30 -8.03 8.48
CA CYS A 111 -10.62 -9.32 8.53
C CYS A 111 -11.58 -10.34 9.13
N ARG A 112 -12.22 -11.19 8.31
CA ARG A 112 -12.79 -12.44 8.81
C ARG A 112 -11.67 -13.47 8.78
N SER A 113 -11.29 -13.97 9.95
CA SER A 113 -10.39 -15.11 10.08
C SER A 113 -11.08 -16.34 9.48
N SER A 114 -10.59 -16.81 8.34
CA SER A 114 -10.95 -18.11 7.79
C SER A 114 -10.27 -19.17 8.65
N THR A 115 -11.03 -19.76 9.58
CA THR A 115 -10.61 -20.96 10.30
C THR A 115 -10.84 -22.15 9.37
N THR A 116 -9.76 -22.80 8.95
CA THR A 116 -9.80 -24.16 8.41
C THR A 116 -8.67 -24.96 9.03
#